data_AF-A0A445CQB4-F1
#
_entry.id   AF-A0A445CQB4-F1
#
_cell.length_a   1.000
_cell.length_b   1.000
_cell.length_c   1.000
_cell.angle_alpha   90.00
_cell.angle_beta   90.00
_cell.angle_gamma   90.00
#
_symmetry.space_group_name_H-M   'P 1'
#
loop_
_entity.id
_entity.type
_entity.pdbx_description
1 polymer ?
#
loop_
_entity_poly.entity_id
_entity_poly.type
_entity_poly.pdbx_seq_one_letter_code
_entity_poly.pdbx_strand_id
1 'polypeptide(L)'
;MAFILFAEENVDIAVVEAGLGGARDAMNVISSSGLATSVITTVREEHLAALGGSLETIAVAKAGFIKQNRPIVGAENPVLMSAAEQIFSAVGKRMRPALVFMVSWATAELLGLK
;
A
#
# COMPACT_ATOMS: atom_id res chain seq x y z
N MET A 1 -16.34 6.57 6.42
CA MET A 1 -16.24 7.99 6.82
C MET A 1 -15.05 8.68 6.16
N ALA A 2 -13.80 8.22 6.35
CA ALA A 2 -12.60 8.91 5.83
C ALA A 2 -12.64 9.22 4.32
N PHE A 3 -13.02 8.26 3.47
CA PHE A 3 -13.13 8.50 2.02
C PHE A 3 -14.17 9.56 1.63
N ILE A 4 -15.26 9.68 2.39
CA ILE A 4 -16.28 10.71 2.15
C ILE A 4 -15.69 12.07 2.46
N LEU A 5 -15.02 12.21 3.62
CA LEU A 5 -14.35 13.44 4.00
C LEU A 5 -13.28 13.86 2.97
N PHE A 6 -12.46 12.92 2.48
CA PHE A 6 -11.47 13.22 1.44
C PHE A 6 -12.09 13.74 0.15
N ALA A 7 -13.26 13.19 -0.23
CA ALA A 7 -14.00 13.68 -1.40
C ALA A 7 -14.62 15.05 -1.16
N GLU A 8 -15.19 15.31 0.02
CA GLU A 8 -15.77 16.60 0.40
C GLU A 8 -14.72 17.72 0.45
N GLU A 9 -13.54 17.42 0.97
CA GLU A 9 -12.40 18.35 1.05
C GLU A 9 -11.63 18.49 -0.28
N ASN A 10 -12.05 17.79 -1.36
CA ASN A 10 -11.40 17.80 -2.67
C ASN A 10 -9.88 17.56 -2.61
N VAL A 11 -9.43 16.58 -1.83
CA VAL A 11 -7.99 16.30 -1.72
C VAL A 11 -7.43 15.73 -3.02
N ASP A 12 -6.28 16.24 -3.46
CA ASP A 12 -5.59 15.72 -4.66
C ASP A 12 -5.05 14.30 -4.45
N ILE A 13 -4.49 14.05 -3.26
CA ILE A 13 -3.89 12.77 -2.87
C ILE A 13 -4.26 12.49 -1.42
N ALA A 14 -4.87 11.33 -1.19
CA ALA A 14 -5.08 10.78 0.14
C ALA A 14 -4.03 9.70 0.44
N VAL A 15 -3.38 9.79 1.60
CA VAL A 15 -2.59 8.68 2.16
C VAL A 15 -3.44 7.96 3.18
N VAL A 16 -3.56 6.66 2.96
CA VAL A 16 -4.52 5.83 3.66
C VAL A 16 -3.74 4.70 4.32
N GLU A 17 -3.68 4.74 5.64
CA GLU A 17 -3.06 3.68 6.43
C GLU A 17 -3.92 2.41 6.37
N ALA A 18 -3.27 1.28 6.16
CA ALA A 18 -3.91 -0.02 6.29
C ALA A 18 -4.23 -0.31 7.77
N GLY A 19 -5.38 -0.90 8.06
CA GLY A 19 -5.74 -1.27 9.42
C GLY A 19 -5.03 -2.55 9.86
N LEU A 20 -5.44 -3.69 9.31
CA LEU A 20 -4.87 -4.99 9.61
C LEU A 20 -4.92 -5.94 8.42
N GLY A 21 -3.75 -6.49 8.06
CA GLY A 21 -3.61 -7.47 7.00
C GLY A 21 -3.50 -6.82 5.62
N GLY A 22 -4.46 -7.10 4.74
CA GLY A 22 -4.55 -6.43 3.44
C GLY A 22 -5.67 -6.94 2.55
N ALA A 23 -5.68 -8.23 2.18
CA ALA A 23 -6.74 -8.77 1.32
C ALA A 23 -8.15 -8.59 1.90
N ARG A 24 -8.30 -8.70 3.23
CA ARG A 24 -9.56 -8.55 3.97
C ARG A 24 -9.69 -7.21 4.70
N ASP A 25 -8.77 -6.28 4.44
CA ASP A 25 -8.77 -4.97 5.08
C ASP A 25 -9.85 -4.07 4.46
N ALA A 26 -10.52 -3.27 5.28
CA ALA A 26 -11.57 -2.36 4.85
C ALA A 26 -11.08 -1.32 3.82
N MET A 27 -9.78 -1.00 3.83
CA MET A 27 -9.16 -0.06 2.90
C MET A 27 -8.87 -0.69 1.53
N ASN A 28 -8.97 -2.02 1.39
CA ASN A 28 -8.75 -2.72 0.11
C ASN A 28 -9.93 -2.56 -0.89
N VAL A 29 -10.90 -1.70 -0.58
CA VAL A 29 -11.96 -1.27 -1.50
C VAL A 29 -11.46 -0.33 -2.60
N ILE A 30 -10.27 0.26 -2.45
CA ILE A 30 -9.68 1.13 -3.47
C ILE A 30 -9.39 0.31 -4.73
N SER A 31 -9.97 0.73 -5.85
CA SER A 31 -9.79 0.07 -7.14
C SER A 31 -8.40 0.33 -7.71
N SER A 32 -7.97 -0.49 -8.67
CA SER A 32 -6.72 -0.25 -9.39
C SER A 32 -6.71 1.13 -10.05
N SER A 33 -7.83 1.66 -10.56
CA SER A 33 -7.85 2.99 -11.20
C SER A 33 -7.66 4.15 -10.22
N GLY A 34 -8.16 4.01 -8.98
CA GLY A 34 -8.03 5.03 -7.93
C GLY A 34 -6.72 4.95 -7.12
N LEU A 35 -5.96 3.86 -7.25
CA LEU A 35 -4.72 3.69 -6.49
C LEU A 35 -3.51 4.23 -7.26
N ALA A 36 -2.80 5.21 -6.69
CA ALA A 36 -1.53 5.68 -7.24
C ALA A 36 -0.40 4.67 -7.03
N THR A 37 -0.25 4.16 -5.79
CA THR A 37 0.76 3.17 -5.42
C THR A 37 0.36 2.44 -4.13
N SER A 38 0.85 1.21 -3.94
CA SER A 38 0.81 0.53 -2.64
C SER A 38 2.15 0.69 -1.94
N VAL A 39 2.14 1.12 -0.68
CA VAL A 39 3.35 1.22 0.15
C VAL A 39 3.34 0.11 1.18
N ILE A 40 4.36 -0.76 1.15
CA ILE A 40 4.54 -1.84 2.12
C ILE A 40 5.86 -1.59 2.83
N THR A 41 5.79 -1.14 4.08
CA THR A 41 6.96 -0.70 4.86
C THR A 41 7.83 -1.89 5.29
N THR A 42 7.29 -2.74 6.15
CA THR A 42 7.97 -3.94 6.66
C THR A 42 7.01 -5.12 6.76
N VAL A 43 7.53 -6.31 6.52
CA VAL A 43 6.83 -7.58 6.80
C VAL A 43 7.57 -8.26 7.93
N ARG A 44 6.89 -8.41 9.07
CA ARG A 44 7.39 -9.03 10.30
C ARG A 44 6.27 -9.82 10.96
N GLU A 45 6.60 -10.63 11.94
CA GLU A 45 5.61 -11.30 12.77
C GLU A 45 4.82 -10.27 13.58
N GLU A 46 3.56 -10.07 13.20
CA GLU A 46 2.61 -9.21 13.87
C GLU A 46 1.23 -9.84 13.75
N HIS A 47 0.39 -9.67 14.78
CA HIS A 47 -1.00 -10.13 14.76
C HIS A 47 -1.19 -11.59 14.29
N LEU A 48 -0.27 -12.49 14.68
CA LEU A 48 -0.21 -13.88 14.21
C LEU A 48 -1.56 -14.61 14.30
N ALA A 49 -2.28 -14.45 15.41
CA ALA A 49 -3.60 -15.06 15.60
C ALA A 49 -4.65 -14.59 14.57
N ALA A 50 -4.56 -13.34 14.11
CA ALA A 50 -5.47 -12.78 13.11
C ALA A 50 -5.02 -13.05 11.66
N LEU A 51 -3.72 -13.24 11.45
CA LEU A 51 -3.11 -13.31 10.12
C LEU A 51 -2.60 -14.72 9.75
N GLY A 52 -2.98 -15.77 10.47
CA GLY A 52 -2.73 -17.16 10.08
C GLY A 52 -1.48 -17.81 10.68
N GLY A 53 -0.78 -17.12 11.60
CA GLY A 53 0.23 -17.74 12.46
C GLY A 53 1.65 -17.81 11.91
N SER A 54 1.92 -17.33 10.69
CA SER A 54 3.27 -17.34 10.12
C SER A 54 3.62 -16.06 9.37
N LEU A 55 4.90 -15.86 9.09
CA LEU A 55 5.37 -14.72 8.29
C LEU A 55 4.85 -14.79 6.85
N GLU A 56 4.71 -15.99 6.28
CA GLU A 56 4.17 -16.22 4.94
C GLU A 56 2.70 -15.83 4.87
N THR A 57 1.89 -16.19 5.86
CA THR A 57 0.47 -15.84 5.88
C THR A 57 0.27 -14.33 6.05
N ILE A 58 1.15 -13.66 6.81
CA ILE A 58 1.20 -12.20 6.92
C ILE A 58 1.60 -11.56 5.57
N ALA A 59 2.62 -12.09 4.90
CA ALA A 59 3.07 -11.60 3.61
C ALA A 59 1.97 -11.69 2.55
N VAL A 60 1.25 -12.82 2.50
CA VAL A 60 0.06 -13.01 1.63
C VAL A 60 -1.03 -12.00 1.96
N ALA A 61 -1.32 -11.77 3.25
CA ALA A 61 -2.31 -10.78 3.65
C ALA A 61 -1.94 -9.37 3.15
N LYS A 62 -0.70 -8.92 3.40
CA LYS A 62 -0.20 -7.60 2.97
C LYS A 62 -0.10 -7.47 1.45
N ALA A 63 0.27 -8.55 0.75
CA ALA A 63 0.29 -8.58 -0.71
C ALA A 63 -1.11 -8.36 -1.32
N GLY A 64 -2.19 -8.55 -0.55
CA GLY A 64 -3.55 -8.20 -0.98
C GLY A 64 -3.79 -6.72 -1.31
N PHE A 65 -2.93 -5.80 -0.84
CA PHE A 65 -2.98 -4.38 -1.24
C PHE A 65 -2.33 -4.09 -2.60
N ILE A 66 -1.60 -5.05 -3.16
CA ILE A 66 -0.99 -4.89 -4.47
C ILE A 66 -2.10 -4.92 -5.53
N LYS A 67 -2.10 -3.95 -6.44
CA LYS A 67 -3.05 -3.92 -7.57
C LYS A 67 -2.32 -4.05 -8.89
N GLN A 68 -2.93 -4.73 -9.87
CA GLN A 68 -2.33 -4.88 -11.21
C GLN A 68 -2.02 -3.51 -11.84
N ASN A 69 -0.91 -3.45 -12.59
CA ASN A 69 -0.43 -2.24 -13.26
C ASN A 69 -0.19 -1.03 -12.34
N ARG A 70 -0.06 -1.23 -11.03
CA ARG A 70 0.32 -0.19 -10.07
C ARG A 70 1.69 -0.45 -9.43
N PRO A 71 2.49 0.61 -9.20
CA PRO A 71 3.78 0.50 -8.56
C PRO A 71 3.63 0.08 -7.09
N ILE A 72 4.62 -0.66 -6.62
CA ILE A 72 4.76 -1.05 -5.21
C ILE A 72 6.04 -0.43 -4.68
N VAL A 73 5.92 0.24 -3.55
CA VAL A 73 7.01 0.91 -2.86
C VAL A 73 7.25 0.21 -1.52
N GLY A 74 8.51 -0.05 -1.20
CA GLY A 74 8.87 -0.70 0.05
C GLY A 74 10.32 -1.16 0.09
N ALA A 75 10.70 -1.71 1.25
CA ALA A 75 11.95 -2.44 1.37
C ALA A 75 11.82 -3.82 0.68
N GLU A 76 12.85 -4.23 -0.04
CA GLU A 76 12.88 -5.53 -0.71
C GLU A 76 12.73 -6.66 0.32
N ASN A 77 11.72 -7.50 0.13
CA ASN A 77 11.39 -8.61 1.02
C ASN A 77 11.03 -9.86 0.20
N PRO A 78 11.87 -10.92 0.21
CA PRO A 78 11.64 -12.12 -0.60
C PRO A 78 10.31 -12.83 -0.31
N VAL A 79 9.87 -12.86 0.95
CA VAL A 79 8.62 -13.53 1.35
C VAL A 79 7.42 -12.79 0.77
N LEU A 80 7.45 -11.44 0.83
CA LEU A 80 6.44 -10.60 0.21
C LEU A 80 6.40 -10.73 -1.31
N MET A 81 7.57 -10.79 -1.96
CA MET A 81 7.66 -10.96 -3.41
C MET A 81 7.10 -12.31 -3.85
N SER A 82 7.47 -13.40 -3.16
CA SER A 82 6.89 -14.73 -3.39
C SER A 82 5.36 -14.72 -3.21
N ALA A 83 4.85 -14.06 -2.15
CA ALA A 83 3.42 -13.94 -1.93
C ALA A 83 2.72 -13.15 -3.05
N ALA A 84 3.33 -12.06 -3.52
CA ALA A 84 2.81 -11.26 -4.63
C ALA A 84 2.79 -12.04 -5.95
N GLU A 85 3.82 -12.84 -6.23
CA GLU A 85 3.90 -13.71 -7.39
C GLU A 85 2.80 -14.77 -7.38
N GLN A 86 2.54 -15.39 -6.22
CA GLN A 86 1.46 -16.37 -6.05
C GLN A 86 0.07 -15.77 -6.32
N ILE A 87 -0.19 -14.53 -5.87
CA ILE A 87 -1.52 -13.90 -6.03
C ILE A 87 -1.74 -13.38 -7.45
N PHE A 88 -0.72 -12.77 -8.05
CA PHE A 88 -0.90 -12.00 -9.28
C PHE A 88 -0.27 -12.63 -10.52
N SER A 89 0.35 -13.81 -10.43
CA SER A 89 1.19 -14.39 -11.50
C SER A 89 2.18 -13.36 -12.04
N ALA A 90 2.64 -12.46 -11.17
CA ALA A 90 3.24 -11.19 -11.54
C ALA A 90 4.70 -11.36 -11.95
N VAL A 91 4.91 -11.95 -13.12
CA VAL A 91 6.19 -11.86 -13.82
C VAL A 91 6.49 -10.38 -14.08
N GLY A 92 7.52 -9.84 -13.44
CA GLY A 92 8.08 -8.51 -13.76
C GLY A 92 7.65 -7.34 -12.88
N LYS A 93 6.91 -7.53 -11.78
CA LYS A 93 6.73 -6.46 -10.79
C LYS A 93 7.97 -6.35 -9.91
N ARG A 94 8.67 -5.22 -9.97
CA ARG A 94 9.81 -4.90 -9.11
C ARG A 94 9.38 -3.92 -8.02
N MET A 95 9.64 -4.29 -6.75
CA MET A 95 9.51 -3.34 -5.66
C MET A 95 10.55 -2.23 -5.83
N ARG A 96 10.11 -0.98 -5.82
CA ARG A 96 11.01 0.16 -5.98
C ARG A 96 11.34 0.70 -4.59
N PRO A 97 12.63 0.87 -4.23
CA PRO A 97 12.95 1.70 -3.08
C PRO A 97 12.43 3.10 -3.40
N ALA A 98 11.63 3.67 -2.51
CA ALA A 98 11.23 5.06 -2.65
C ALA A 98 11.31 5.75 -1.31
N LEU A 99 11.83 6.96 -1.36
CA LEU A 99 11.70 7.94 -0.30
C LEU A 99 10.47 8.78 -0.66
N VAL A 100 9.37 8.56 0.05
CA VAL A 100 8.13 9.31 -0.17
C VAL A 100 8.18 10.55 0.72
N PHE A 101 8.40 11.71 0.12
CA PHE A 101 8.15 12.99 0.78
C PHE A 101 6.75 13.46 0.43
N MET A 102 5.90 13.60 1.44
CA MET A 102 4.65 14.33 1.29
C MET A 102 4.90 15.79 1.62
N VAL A 103 4.67 16.66 0.65
CA VAL A 103 4.62 18.10 0.86
C VAL A 103 3.16 18.48 0.72
N SER A 104 2.55 19.01 1.78
CA SER A 104 1.17 19.50 1.66
C SER A 104 1.11 20.58 0.57
N TRP A 105 -0.03 20.74 -0.09
CA TRP A 105 -0.17 21.76 -1.13
C TRP A 105 0.14 23.17 -0.60
N ALA A 106 -0.33 23.48 0.61
CA ALA A 106 0.03 24.70 1.33
C ALA A 106 1.55 24.85 1.53
N THR A 107 2.25 23.76 1.85
CA THR A 107 3.71 23.75 1.98
C THR A 107 4.41 23.92 0.63
N ALA A 108 3.89 23.33 -0.45
CA ALA A 108 4.46 23.45 -1.79
C ALA A 108 4.31 24.88 -2.36
N GLU A 109 3.18 25.54 -2.08
CA GLU A 109 2.98 26.97 -2.39
C GLU A 109 3.89 27.88 -1.59
N LEU A 110 3.99 27.67 -0.26
CA LEU A 110 4.87 28.45 0.61
C LEU A 110 6.35 28.32 0.21
N LEU A 111 6.76 27.16 -0.31
CA LEU A 111 8.14 26.89 -0.73
C LEU A 111 8.41 27.28 -2.19
N GLY A 112 7.42 27.80 -2.93
CA GLY A 112 7.61 28.22 -4.32
C GLY A 112 8.03 27.08 -5.25
N LEU A 113 7.59 25.84 -4.97
CA LEU A 113 7.93 24.66 -5.77
C LEU A 113 7.05 24.50 -7.03
N LYS A 114 6.43 25.60 -7.50
CA LYS A 114 5.60 25.67 -8.70
C LYS A 114 6.34 26.38 -9.82
#